data_AF-A0A3A8KWJ8-F1
#
_entry.id   AF-A0A3A8KWJ8-F1
#
_cell.length_a   1.000
_cell.length_b   1.000
_cell.length_c   1.000
_cell.angle_alpha   90.00
_cell.angle_beta   90.00
_cell.angle_gamma   90.00
#
_symmetry.space_group_name_H-M   'P 1'
#
loop_
_entity.id
_entity.type
_entity.pdbx_description
1 polymer ?
#
loop_
_entity_poly.entity_id
_entity_poly.type
_entity_poly.pdbx_seq_one_letter_code
_entity_poly.pdbx_strand_id
1 'polypeptide(L)'
;MSAPNPIVGLGGRTDHIATVPHLDPSRLQLSPEEGTVLALVGRVERIDAVLSRSTLGEARTIAVLLSLRAKGAIVPARVVARTAPAAPVVDAAMSEEVDLDPEQKREIIDLERAIDGMDHHAVLGVPRGATAAEVKQAYYNASRRFHPDRYFGKNLGSFRARLERIFKRLTDAQNALSRAEQRPATPAPVASPAARPPSGAFASVPPASSAARPPSGTFASVQPSPAASGAAAAARPPSGTFASVQPTPAPAPAPDDPESEARRAERQARLARHPYMARSHKLTELIARGRAAITRGDFERAYQDFNHVLGLDPKNREVAALLVDARRKHDLHRAQTEVERGQEMEMRGDFAGAQSAYKLAVSLNGDNPEAAYQAARIGRELNQDPQEVRALAQRAVELKPGRVEYQLLLAQVLLVAGQKKQAKHHFEEVVRLDPDHAEGRAALKKLRWTFS
;
A
#
# COMPACT_ATOMS: atom_id res chain seq x y z
N MET A 1 30.08 0.43 27.49
CA MET A 1 28.73 0.29 28.09
C MET A 1 28.18 -1.06 27.62
N SER A 2 28.23 -2.09 28.47
CA SER A 2 27.77 -3.44 28.11
C SER A 2 26.30 -3.41 27.73
N ALA A 3 25.96 -4.03 26.59
CA ALA A 3 24.57 -4.25 26.21
C ALA A 3 23.86 -5.04 27.34
N PRO A 4 22.64 -4.63 27.75
CA PRO A 4 21.90 -5.34 28.78
C PRO A 4 21.55 -6.74 28.23
N ASN A 5 22.09 -7.78 28.88
CA ASN A 5 21.80 -9.17 28.50
C ASN A 5 20.28 -9.40 28.51
N PRO A 6 19.70 -9.97 27.43
CA PRO A 6 18.29 -10.28 27.39
C PRO A 6 17.96 -11.37 28.41
N ILE A 7 16.84 -11.20 29.12
CA ILE A 7 16.35 -12.20 30.07
C ILE A 7 15.50 -13.19 29.26
N VAL A 8 16.02 -14.41 29.11
CA VAL A 8 15.37 -15.49 28.36
C VAL A 8 13.95 -15.69 28.89
N GLY A 9 12.95 -15.46 28.04
CA GLY A 9 11.53 -15.62 28.37
C GLY A 9 10.79 -14.32 28.74
N LEU A 10 11.47 -13.23 29.12
CA LEU A 10 10.83 -11.94 29.45
C LEU A 10 11.17 -10.81 28.47
N GLY A 11 12.24 -10.97 27.68
CA GLY A 11 12.68 -9.96 26.70
C GLY A 11 13.91 -9.20 27.16
N GLY A 12 14.17 -8.06 26.52
CA GLY A 12 15.21 -7.13 26.96
C GLY A 12 14.79 -6.42 28.25
N ARG A 13 15.74 -5.93 29.04
CA ARG A 13 15.43 -5.25 30.32
C ARG A 13 14.65 -3.94 30.15
N THR A 14 14.74 -3.36 28.96
CA THR A 14 13.99 -2.17 28.53
C THR A 14 12.57 -2.48 28.05
N ASP A 15 12.21 -3.76 27.89
CA ASP A 15 10.87 -4.16 27.47
C ASP A 15 9.87 -3.99 28.62
N HIS A 16 8.60 -3.86 28.25
CA HIS A 16 7.51 -3.69 29.21
C HIS A 16 6.84 -5.04 29.48
N ILE A 17 6.37 -5.21 30.70
CA ILE A 17 5.54 -6.34 31.13
C ILE A 17 4.23 -5.78 31.67
N ALA A 18 3.14 -6.49 31.41
CA ALA A 18 1.80 -6.13 31.86
C ALA A 18 1.19 -7.27 32.66
N THR A 19 0.38 -6.93 33.64
CA THR A 19 -0.47 -7.91 34.31
C THR A 19 -1.66 -8.25 33.43
N VAL A 20 -2.08 -9.52 33.46
CA VAL A 20 -3.26 -9.94 32.71
C VAL A 20 -4.51 -9.31 33.35
N PRO A 21 -5.36 -8.60 32.60
CA PRO A 21 -6.56 -7.99 33.16
C PRO A 21 -7.56 -9.05 33.62
N HIS A 22 -8.29 -8.76 34.71
CA HIS A 22 -9.28 -9.65 35.35
C HIS A 22 -8.72 -10.95 35.92
N LEU A 23 -7.45 -10.95 36.29
CA LEU A 23 -6.80 -12.06 36.96
C LEU A 23 -7.30 -12.19 38.42
N ASP A 24 -7.89 -13.33 38.77
CA ASP A 24 -8.22 -13.65 40.16
C ASP A 24 -6.96 -14.13 40.91
N PRO A 25 -6.39 -13.32 41.83
CA PRO A 25 -5.17 -13.70 42.53
C PRO A 25 -5.35 -14.89 43.46
N SER A 26 -6.58 -15.23 43.85
CA SER A 26 -6.89 -16.41 44.67
C SER A 26 -6.84 -17.73 43.90
N ARG A 27 -6.95 -17.68 42.56
CA ARG A 27 -6.82 -18.88 41.70
C ARG A 27 -5.39 -19.23 41.38
N LEU A 28 -4.50 -18.25 41.46
CA LEU A 28 -3.06 -18.42 41.33
C LEU A 28 -2.50 -18.61 42.72
N GLN A 29 -1.97 -19.78 43.03
CA GLN A 29 -1.29 -20.01 44.30
C GLN A 29 0.02 -19.21 44.30
N LEU A 30 -0.08 -17.91 44.57
CA LEU A 30 1.03 -16.97 44.56
C LEU A 30 1.73 -17.02 45.92
N SER A 31 3.06 -17.07 45.89
CA SER A 31 3.86 -16.89 47.09
C SER A 31 3.80 -15.42 47.56
N PRO A 32 4.12 -15.12 48.83
CA PRO A 32 4.20 -13.74 49.32
C PRO A 32 5.17 -12.86 48.50
N GLU A 33 6.26 -13.46 48.01
CA GLU A 33 7.25 -12.81 47.14
C GLU A 33 6.66 -12.50 45.75
N GLU A 34 5.95 -13.47 45.17
CA GLU A 34 5.25 -13.30 43.88
C GLU A 34 4.16 -12.23 43.95
N GLY A 35 3.40 -12.18 45.03
CA GLY A 35 2.39 -11.13 45.25
C GLY A 35 3.01 -9.74 45.36
N THR A 36 4.16 -9.63 46.04
CA THR A 36 4.88 -8.36 46.19
C THR A 36 5.44 -7.88 44.85
N VAL A 37 6.06 -8.77 44.06
CA VAL A 37 6.58 -8.43 42.73
C VAL A 37 5.46 -8.14 41.74
N LEU A 38 4.34 -8.88 41.78
CA LEU A 38 3.17 -8.62 40.94
C LEU A 38 2.55 -7.24 41.24
N ALA A 39 2.52 -6.83 42.50
CA ALA A 39 2.08 -5.49 42.90
C ALA A 39 2.99 -4.38 42.35
N LEU A 40 4.30 -4.64 42.22
CA LEU A 40 5.26 -3.71 41.61
C LEU A 40 5.10 -3.57 40.09
N VAL A 41 4.55 -4.59 39.40
CA VAL A 41 4.26 -4.52 37.96
C VAL A 41 2.99 -3.70 37.68
N GLY A 42 2.03 -3.68 38.61
CA GLY A 42 0.80 -2.89 38.48
C GLY A 42 0.01 -3.26 37.23
N ARG A 43 -0.20 -2.31 36.31
CA ARG A 43 -0.91 -2.55 35.02
C ARG A 43 0.07 -2.80 33.87
N VAL A 44 1.08 -1.94 33.73
CA VAL A 44 2.16 -2.06 32.74
C VAL A 44 3.39 -1.37 33.33
N GLU A 45 4.53 -2.05 33.37
CA GLU A 45 5.79 -1.48 33.88
C GLU A 45 7.00 -1.99 33.08
N ARG A 46 8.14 -1.28 33.16
CA ARG A 46 9.41 -1.71 32.54
C ARG A 46 10.12 -2.71 33.43
N ILE A 47 10.77 -3.71 32.84
CA ILE A 47 11.49 -4.75 33.61
C ILE A 47 12.58 -4.11 34.49
N ASP A 48 13.39 -3.18 33.98
CA ASP A 48 14.38 -2.45 34.80
C ASP A 48 13.78 -1.66 35.97
N ALA A 49 12.59 -1.08 35.79
CA ALA A 49 11.89 -0.35 36.85
C ALA A 49 11.43 -1.29 37.97
N VAL A 50 10.98 -2.50 37.62
CA VAL A 50 10.61 -3.53 38.60
C VAL A 50 11.84 -4.05 39.33
N LEU A 51 12.95 -4.28 38.62
CA LEU A 51 14.20 -4.77 39.21
C LEU A 51 14.81 -3.77 40.21
N SER A 52 14.76 -2.47 39.89
CA SER A 52 15.26 -1.40 40.77
C SER A 52 14.39 -1.14 42.00
N ARG A 53 13.07 -1.40 41.92
CA ARG A 53 12.13 -1.19 43.03
C ARG A 53 11.95 -2.41 43.92
N SER A 54 12.44 -3.57 43.51
CA SER A 54 12.30 -4.82 44.25
C SER A 54 13.35 -4.93 45.35
N THR A 55 12.92 -5.31 46.55
CA THR A 55 13.79 -5.55 47.72
C THR A 55 14.45 -6.93 47.71
N LEU A 56 14.10 -7.81 46.75
CA LEU A 56 14.51 -9.22 46.72
C LEU A 56 15.88 -9.46 46.04
N GLY A 57 16.47 -8.41 45.46
CA GLY A 57 17.71 -8.50 44.68
C GLY A 57 17.48 -9.02 43.26
N GLU A 58 18.29 -8.55 42.32
CA GLU A 58 18.03 -8.69 40.87
C GLU A 58 17.77 -10.13 40.41
N ALA A 59 18.65 -11.08 40.77
CA ALA A 59 18.51 -12.47 40.34
C ALA A 59 17.22 -13.13 40.87
N ARG A 60 16.83 -12.82 42.11
CA ARG A 60 15.61 -13.37 42.73
C ARG A 60 14.36 -12.74 42.13
N THR A 61 14.38 -11.43 41.86
CA THR A 61 13.27 -10.73 41.19
C THR A 61 13.07 -11.26 39.77
N ILE A 62 14.13 -11.54 39.02
CA ILE A 62 14.04 -12.16 37.69
C ILE A 62 13.40 -13.56 37.78
N ALA A 63 13.81 -14.39 38.74
CA ALA A 63 13.22 -15.71 38.94
C ALA A 63 11.72 -15.63 39.28
N VAL A 64 11.33 -14.66 40.12
CA VAL A 64 9.92 -14.43 40.48
C VAL A 64 9.12 -13.94 39.26
N LEU A 65 9.66 -13.05 38.43
CA LEU A 65 9.01 -12.60 37.19
C LEU A 65 8.83 -13.76 36.19
N LEU A 66 9.81 -14.66 36.07
CA LEU A 66 9.69 -15.86 35.22
C LEU A 66 8.61 -16.82 35.76
N SER A 67 8.53 -17.01 37.07
CA SER A 67 7.47 -17.80 37.71
C SER A 67 6.09 -17.19 37.48
N LEU A 68 5.94 -15.87 37.66
CA LEU A 68 4.70 -15.15 37.38
C LEU A 68 4.27 -15.27 35.91
N ARG A 69 5.23 -15.26 34.97
CA ARG A 69 4.95 -15.50 33.56
C ARG A 69 4.51 -16.95 33.30
N ALA A 70 5.18 -17.93 33.90
CA ALA A 70 4.81 -19.34 33.78
C ALA A 70 3.40 -19.61 34.34
N LYS A 71 3.01 -18.91 35.40
CA LYS A 71 1.67 -18.93 35.99
C LYS A 71 0.65 -18.10 35.20
N GLY A 72 1.05 -17.40 34.14
CA GLY A 72 0.16 -16.58 33.30
C GLY A 72 -0.31 -15.29 33.95
N ALA A 73 0.35 -14.83 35.03
CA ALA A 73 -0.01 -13.59 35.71
C ALA A 73 0.52 -12.34 34.99
N ILE A 74 1.63 -12.47 34.27
CA ILE A 74 2.25 -11.39 33.50
C ILE A 74 2.52 -11.81 32.05
N VAL A 75 2.44 -10.84 31.14
CA VAL A 75 2.73 -11.01 29.72
C VAL A 75 3.65 -9.90 29.22
N PRO A 76 4.54 -10.17 28.25
CA PRO A 76 5.29 -9.13 27.57
C PRO A 76 4.35 -8.15 26.86
N ALA A 77 4.52 -6.86 27.11
CA ALA A 77 3.70 -5.79 26.57
C ALA A 77 4.54 -4.87 25.68
N ARG A 78 3.98 -4.50 24.53
CA ARG A 78 4.53 -3.42 23.69
C ARG A 78 3.71 -2.16 23.95
N VAL A 79 4.30 -1.20 24.65
CA VAL A 79 3.67 0.11 24.87
C VAL A 79 3.83 0.93 23.59
N VAL A 80 2.74 1.05 22.83
CA VAL A 80 2.62 2.05 21.77
C VAL A 80 2.25 3.36 22.46
N ALA A 81 3.18 4.32 22.49
CA ALA A 81 2.90 5.63 23.07
C ALA A 81 1.72 6.27 22.33
N ARG A 82 0.57 6.40 23.01
CA ARG A 82 -0.48 7.31 22.59
C ARG A 82 -0.04 8.71 22.98
N THR A 83 0.36 9.50 21.99
CA THR A 83 0.62 10.93 22.15
C THR A 83 -0.68 11.58 22.66
N ALA A 84 -0.65 12.06 23.91
CA ALA A 84 -1.73 12.87 24.47
C ALA A 84 -1.70 14.27 23.82
N PRO A 85 -2.84 14.93 23.62
CA PRO A 85 -2.89 16.26 23.01
C PRO A 85 -2.43 17.32 24.02
N ALA A 86 -1.37 18.05 23.66
CA ALA A 86 -0.89 19.22 24.41
C ALA A 86 -1.63 20.49 23.97
N ALA A 87 -1.81 21.41 24.91
CA ALA A 87 -2.40 22.76 24.78
C ALA A 87 -1.64 23.65 23.76
N PRO A 88 -2.17 24.83 23.36
CA PRO A 88 -2.07 25.35 22.01
C PRO A 88 -0.68 25.89 21.69
N VAL A 89 0.16 25.01 21.15
CA VAL A 89 1.29 25.41 20.32
C VAL A 89 0.70 25.99 19.05
N VAL A 90 1.14 27.20 18.67
CA VAL A 90 0.92 27.77 17.33
C VAL A 90 1.17 26.65 16.32
N ASP A 91 0.08 26.15 15.73
CA ASP A 91 0.09 24.95 14.90
C ASP A 91 1.12 25.17 13.79
N ALA A 92 2.07 24.25 13.60
CA ALA A 92 3.08 24.38 12.55
C ALA A 92 2.43 24.57 11.16
N ALA A 93 1.16 24.16 11.01
CA ALA A 93 0.33 24.43 9.84
C ALA A 93 0.01 25.91 9.61
N MET A 94 -0.01 26.77 10.65
CA MET A 94 -0.15 28.22 10.47
C MET A 94 1.04 28.85 9.75
N SER A 95 2.22 28.22 9.84
CA SER A 95 3.44 28.63 9.17
C SER A 95 3.59 28.03 7.76
N GLU A 96 2.66 27.18 7.31
CA GLU A 96 2.69 26.64 5.95
C GLU A 96 2.27 27.70 4.92
N GLU A 97 3.09 27.88 3.88
CA GLU A 97 2.79 28.70 2.69
C GLU A 97 1.74 28.00 1.82
N VAL A 98 0.47 28.19 2.19
CA VAL A 98 -0.70 27.71 1.46
C VAL A 98 -1.56 28.89 1.00
N ASP A 99 -2.29 28.69 -0.10
CA ASP A 99 -3.16 29.68 -0.76
C ASP A 99 -4.51 29.86 -0.02
N LEU A 100 -4.43 30.04 1.30
CA LEU A 100 -5.55 30.27 2.21
C LEU A 100 -5.28 31.51 3.06
N ASP A 101 -6.31 32.29 3.34
CA ASP A 101 -6.17 33.46 4.22
C ASP A 101 -5.82 33.01 5.65
N PRO A 102 -4.99 33.75 6.40
CA PRO A 102 -4.59 33.38 7.75
C PRO A 102 -5.76 33.12 8.72
N GLU A 103 -6.89 33.81 8.52
CA GLU A 103 -8.12 33.61 9.29
C GLU A 103 -8.80 32.28 8.95
N GLN A 104 -8.85 31.91 7.67
CA GLN A 104 -9.40 30.63 7.21
C GLN A 104 -8.53 29.45 7.69
N LYS A 105 -7.20 29.62 7.73
CA LYS A 105 -6.30 28.60 8.30
C LYS A 105 -6.63 28.33 9.77
N ARG A 106 -6.84 29.39 10.57
CA ARG A 106 -7.23 29.27 11.98
C ARG A 106 -8.58 28.58 12.13
N GLU A 107 -9.59 29.01 11.37
CA GLU A 107 -10.94 28.41 11.41
C GLU A 107 -10.91 26.90 11.11
N ILE A 108 -10.13 26.46 10.12
CA ILE A 108 -9.99 25.03 9.76
C ILE A 108 -9.28 24.25 10.88
N ILE A 109 -8.21 24.80 11.46
CA ILE A 109 -7.44 24.15 12.53
C ILE A 109 -8.29 24.00 13.79
N ASP A 110 -8.96 25.07 14.20
CA ASP A 110 -9.78 25.08 15.41
C ASP A 110 -10.99 24.15 15.26
N LEU A 111 -11.63 24.15 14.08
CA LEU A 111 -12.73 23.24 13.80
C LEU A 111 -12.27 21.79 13.80
N GLU A 112 -11.15 21.45 13.16
CA GLU A 112 -10.63 20.07 13.12
C GLU A 112 -10.28 19.53 14.52
N ARG A 113 -9.71 20.37 15.40
CA ARG A 113 -9.46 19.99 16.79
C ARG A 113 -10.74 19.77 17.58
N ALA A 114 -11.76 20.59 17.34
CA ALA A 114 -13.01 20.52 18.08
C ALA A 114 -13.97 19.44 17.58
N ILE A 115 -13.85 19.01 16.32
CA ILE A 115 -14.85 18.17 15.64
C ILE A 115 -14.99 16.76 16.22
N ASP A 116 -13.93 16.23 16.84
CA ASP A 116 -13.93 14.90 17.47
C ASP A 116 -14.66 14.91 18.84
N GLY A 117 -14.80 16.08 19.48
CA GLY A 117 -15.49 16.25 20.76
C GLY A 117 -16.93 16.82 20.65
N MET A 118 -17.34 17.25 19.45
CA MET A 118 -18.65 17.88 19.23
C MET A 118 -19.75 16.85 18.93
N ASP A 119 -20.93 17.07 19.52
CA ASP A 119 -22.17 16.38 19.17
C ASP A 119 -22.57 16.63 17.72
N HIS A 120 -23.26 15.68 17.08
CA HIS A 120 -23.69 15.81 15.67
C HIS A 120 -24.51 17.08 15.37
N HIS A 121 -25.32 17.54 16.34
CA HIS A 121 -26.03 18.82 16.26
C HIS A 121 -25.08 20.04 16.31
N ALA A 122 -24.07 19.99 17.18
CA ALA A 122 -23.08 21.06 17.32
C ALA A 122 -22.13 21.14 16.11
N VAL A 123 -21.76 20.00 15.52
CA VAL A 123 -20.94 19.92 14.30
C VAL A 123 -21.62 20.60 13.10
N LEU A 124 -22.95 20.51 13.01
CA LEU A 124 -23.74 21.17 11.95
C LEU A 124 -24.24 22.57 12.34
N GLY A 125 -24.00 23.01 13.58
CA GLY A 125 -24.47 24.31 14.07
C GLY A 125 -25.99 24.41 14.23
N VAL A 126 -26.67 23.29 14.45
CA VAL A 126 -28.14 23.21 14.58
C VAL A 126 -28.58 22.93 16.02
N PRO A 127 -29.73 23.46 16.48
CA PRO A 127 -30.26 23.14 17.80
C PRO A 127 -30.68 21.66 17.91
N ARG A 128 -30.71 21.13 19.15
CA ARG A 128 -31.04 19.71 19.47
C ARG A 128 -32.49 19.28 19.15
N GLY A 129 -33.26 20.12 18.45
CA GLY A 129 -34.62 19.86 17.98
C GLY A 129 -34.87 20.40 16.57
N ALA A 130 -33.80 20.63 15.79
CA ALA A 130 -33.91 21.10 14.42
C ALA A 130 -34.59 20.04 13.53
N THR A 131 -35.41 20.51 12.60
CA THR A 131 -36.11 19.67 11.63
C THR A 131 -35.18 19.14 10.54
N ALA A 132 -35.53 18.04 9.89
CA ALA A 132 -34.77 17.44 8.77
C ALA A 132 -34.41 18.45 7.67
N ALA A 133 -35.30 19.41 7.42
CA ALA A 133 -35.10 20.47 6.44
C ALA A 133 -34.00 21.47 6.88
N GLU A 134 -34.01 21.87 8.15
CA GLU A 134 -33.00 22.76 8.73
C GLU A 134 -31.63 22.08 8.81
N VAL A 135 -31.61 20.80 9.18
CA VAL A 135 -30.41 19.96 9.22
C VAL A 135 -29.79 19.83 7.82
N LYS A 136 -30.60 19.55 6.79
CA LYS A 136 -30.15 19.51 5.38
C LYS A 136 -29.64 20.86 4.89
N GLN A 137 -30.28 21.96 5.26
CA GLN A 137 -29.86 23.31 4.87
C GLN A 137 -28.54 23.70 5.54
N ALA A 138 -28.37 23.37 6.82
CA ALA A 138 -27.13 23.59 7.57
C ALA A 138 -25.97 22.76 6.97
N TYR A 139 -26.22 21.49 6.64
CA TYR A 139 -25.24 20.65 5.95
C TYR A 139 -24.85 21.21 4.59
N TYR A 140 -25.80 21.68 3.78
CA TYR A 140 -25.48 22.27 2.47
C TYR A 140 -24.62 23.54 2.59
N ASN A 141 -24.90 24.38 3.59
CA ASN A 141 -24.12 25.58 3.87
C ASN A 141 -22.70 25.24 4.38
N ALA A 142 -22.57 24.28 5.29
CA ALA A 142 -21.28 23.83 5.82
C ALA A 142 -20.46 23.10 4.76
N SER A 143 -21.09 22.21 3.99
CA SER A 143 -20.49 21.51 2.84
C SER A 143 -19.90 22.50 1.86
N ARG A 144 -20.64 23.55 1.44
CA ARG A 144 -20.11 24.57 0.51
C ARG A 144 -18.90 25.34 1.05
N ARG A 145 -18.76 25.51 2.37
CA ARG A 145 -17.62 26.21 2.99
C ARG A 145 -16.38 25.32 3.12
N PHE A 146 -16.57 24.06 3.49
CA PHE A 146 -15.49 23.11 3.80
C PHE A 146 -15.27 22.04 2.71
N HIS A 147 -15.90 22.17 1.53
CA HIS A 147 -15.70 21.21 0.44
C HIS A 147 -14.27 21.31 -0.13
N PRO A 148 -13.53 20.19 -0.27
CA PRO A 148 -12.17 20.21 -0.79
C PRO A 148 -12.09 20.68 -2.26
N ASP A 149 -13.17 20.49 -3.03
CA ASP A 149 -13.24 20.88 -4.45
C ASP A 149 -13.46 22.39 -4.67
N ARG A 150 -13.88 23.14 -3.64
CA ARG A 150 -13.94 24.62 -3.70
C ARG A 150 -12.56 25.24 -3.90
N TYR A 151 -11.52 24.52 -3.49
CA TYR A 151 -10.13 24.95 -3.55
C TYR A 151 -9.35 24.22 -4.65
N PHE A 152 -10.04 23.75 -5.69
CA PHE A 152 -9.43 23.07 -6.84
C PHE A 152 -8.41 23.99 -7.53
N GLY A 153 -7.16 23.54 -7.62
CA GLY A 153 -6.06 24.30 -8.22
C GLY A 153 -5.26 25.19 -7.26
N LYS A 154 -5.60 25.24 -5.96
CA LYS A 154 -4.86 25.97 -4.92
C LYS A 154 -3.90 25.06 -4.14
N ASN A 155 -2.78 25.61 -3.68
CA ASN A 155 -1.83 24.91 -2.81
C ASN A 155 -2.37 24.85 -1.39
N LEU A 156 -3.01 23.72 -1.05
CA LEU A 156 -3.63 23.49 0.26
C LEU A 156 -2.70 22.80 1.27
N GLY A 157 -1.55 22.27 0.85
CA GLY A 157 -0.60 21.60 1.75
C GLY A 157 -1.27 20.57 2.67
N SER A 158 -1.01 20.66 3.97
CA SER A 158 -1.63 19.80 4.99
C SER A 158 -3.12 20.07 5.24
N PHE A 159 -3.64 21.24 4.83
CA PHE A 159 -5.05 21.63 5.01
C PHE A 159 -6.01 20.82 4.12
N ARG A 160 -5.53 20.22 3.03
CA ARG A 160 -6.37 19.35 2.18
C ARG A 160 -6.92 18.16 2.98
N ALA A 161 -6.05 17.45 3.71
CA ALA A 161 -6.43 16.30 4.51
C ALA A 161 -7.34 16.72 5.70
N ARG A 162 -7.07 17.89 6.29
CA ARG A 162 -7.92 18.47 7.35
C ARG A 162 -9.33 18.78 6.84
N LEU A 163 -9.46 19.38 5.66
CA LEU A 163 -10.76 19.64 5.01
C LEU A 163 -11.52 18.36 4.69
N GLU A 164 -10.85 17.33 4.16
CA GLU A 164 -11.48 16.03 3.89
C GLU A 164 -12.00 15.36 5.17
N ARG A 165 -11.27 15.47 6.28
CA ARG A 165 -11.70 14.97 7.60
C ARG A 165 -12.93 15.71 8.12
N ILE A 166 -12.92 17.04 8.07
CA ILE A 166 -14.07 17.88 8.47
C ILE A 166 -15.30 17.54 7.64
N PHE A 167 -15.14 17.45 6.32
CA PHE A 167 -16.22 17.12 5.40
C PHE A 167 -16.84 15.74 5.66
N LYS A 168 -16.00 14.75 5.97
CA LYS A 168 -16.47 13.41 6.35
C LYS A 168 -17.34 13.46 7.59
N ARG A 169 -16.91 14.14 8.66
CA ARG A 169 -17.70 14.24 9.89
C ARG A 169 -19.01 15.03 9.68
N LEU A 170 -19.00 16.10 8.88
CA LEU A 170 -20.23 16.81 8.53
C LEU A 170 -21.25 15.87 7.87
N THR A 171 -20.78 14.97 7.00
CA THR A 171 -21.62 13.98 6.32
C THR A 171 -22.13 12.91 7.28
N ASP A 172 -21.27 12.43 8.19
CA ASP A 172 -21.66 11.47 9.23
C ASP A 172 -22.71 12.07 10.18
N ALA A 173 -22.57 13.35 10.55
CA ALA A 173 -23.53 14.07 11.38
C ALA A 173 -24.89 14.22 10.69
N GLN A 174 -24.92 14.62 9.42
CA GLN A 174 -26.17 14.73 8.65
C GLN A 174 -26.89 13.38 8.57
N ASN A 175 -26.16 12.31 8.30
CA ASN A 175 -26.71 10.96 8.21
C ASN A 175 -27.24 10.45 9.56
N ALA A 176 -26.55 10.74 10.66
CA ALA A 176 -26.98 10.37 12.01
C ALA A 176 -28.26 11.11 12.43
N LEU A 177 -28.35 12.41 12.17
CA LEU A 177 -29.53 13.22 12.50
C LEU A 177 -30.73 12.88 11.61
N SER A 178 -30.52 12.69 10.30
CA SER A 178 -31.58 12.30 9.37
C SER A 178 -32.18 10.93 9.70
N ARG A 179 -31.38 10.00 10.25
CA ARG A 179 -31.85 8.67 10.71
C ARG A 179 -32.56 8.73 12.06
N ALA A 180 -32.21 9.68 12.92
CA ALA A 180 -32.85 9.85 14.23
C ALA A 180 -34.29 10.38 14.12
N GLU A 181 -34.57 11.28 13.17
CA GLU A 181 -35.93 11.75 12.87
C GLU A 181 -36.79 10.73 12.11
N GLN A 182 -36.18 9.86 11.29
CA GLN A 182 -36.90 8.81 10.56
C GLN A 182 -37.32 7.62 11.43
N ARG A 183 -36.86 7.54 12.69
CA ARG A 183 -37.37 6.56 13.65
C ARG A 183 -38.71 7.06 14.18
N PRO A 184 -39.85 6.39 13.90
CA PRO A 184 -41.10 6.71 14.59
C PRO A 184 -40.88 6.51 16.10
N ALA A 185 -41.33 7.47 16.89
CA ALA A 185 -41.19 7.46 18.34
C ALA A 185 -41.78 6.18 18.95
N THR A 186 -40.93 5.23 19.32
CA THR A 186 -41.32 4.11 20.17
C THR A 186 -41.53 4.67 21.59
N PRO A 187 -42.69 4.45 22.24
CA PRO A 187 -42.91 4.95 23.60
C PRO A 187 -41.92 4.28 24.58
N ALA A 188 -41.38 5.10 25.48
CA ALA A 188 -40.37 4.71 26.47
C ALA A 188 -40.84 3.57 27.38
N PRO A 189 -39.98 2.58 27.70
CA PRO A 189 -40.20 1.73 28.86
C PRO A 189 -39.51 2.31 30.10
N VAL A 190 -40.27 2.23 31.17
CA VAL A 190 -40.02 2.56 32.58
C VAL A 190 -38.76 1.90 33.20
N ALA A 191 -38.36 2.50 34.32
CA ALA A 191 -37.14 2.26 35.09
C ALA A 191 -37.03 0.90 35.82
N SER A 192 -35.75 0.57 36.12
CA SER A 192 -35.21 -0.25 37.24
C SER A 192 -35.19 -1.79 37.11
N PRO A 193 -34.44 -2.55 37.94
CA PRO A 193 -33.00 -2.45 38.32
C PRO A 193 -32.25 -3.83 38.29
N ALA A 194 -30.93 -3.79 38.52
CA ALA A 194 -30.01 -4.78 39.16
C ALA A 194 -30.12 -6.33 38.96
N ALA A 195 -28.99 -6.90 38.47
CA ALA A 195 -28.22 -8.08 38.94
C ALA A 195 -28.86 -9.46 39.26
N ARG A 196 -28.46 -10.53 38.52
CA ARG A 196 -27.70 -11.76 38.96
C ARG A 196 -27.73 -12.90 37.89
N PRO A 197 -26.86 -13.96 37.99
CA PRO A 197 -26.41 -14.81 36.87
C PRO A 197 -26.90 -16.29 36.94
N PRO A 198 -26.21 -17.33 36.40
CA PRO A 198 -26.58 -18.05 35.17
C PRO A 198 -26.91 -19.56 35.35
N SER A 199 -27.56 -20.16 34.36
CA SER A 199 -27.63 -21.63 34.09
C SER A 199 -28.29 -21.81 32.73
N GLY A 200 -27.99 -22.77 31.87
CA GLY A 200 -27.13 -23.93 31.95
C GLY A 200 -27.56 -24.88 30.83
N ALA A 201 -26.59 -25.40 30.08
CA ALA A 201 -26.61 -26.66 29.34
C ALA A 201 -27.57 -26.89 28.14
N PHE A 202 -27.08 -27.81 27.28
CA PHE A 202 -27.69 -28.50 26.14
C PHE A 202 -27.68 -27.75 24.80
N ALA A 203 -26.70 -28.00 23.94
CA ALA A 203 -26.52 -29.19 23.07
C ALA A 203 -27.47 -29.20 21.86
N SER A 204 -26.91 -29.00 20.66
CA SER A 204 -26.94 -29.99 19.56
C SER A 204 -26.53 -29.35 18.21
N VAL A 205 -25.68 -30.10 17.53
CA VAL A 205 -25.22 -30.03 16.13
C VAL A 205 -25.91 -31.23 15.42
N PRO A 206 -26.00 -31.46 14.07
CA PRO A 206 -25.85 -30.72 12.79
C PRO A 206 -27.10 -30.98 11.85
N PRO A 207 -27.07 -31.26 10.51
CA PRO A 207 -26.24 -30.83 9.35
C PRO A 207 -27.02 -30.28 8.12
N ALA A 208 -26.26 -29.73 7.16
CA ALA A 208 -26.35 -29.72 5.67
C ALA A 208 -27.68 -29.90 4.90
N SER A 209 -27.92 -29.01 3.91
CA SER A 209 -28.12 -29.27 2.45
C SER A 209 -28.65 -27.98 1.78
N SER A 210 -27.98 -27.41 0.77
CA SER A 210 -27.91 -27.77 -0.66
C SER A 210 -29.17 -27.47 -1.48
N ALA A 211 -28.94 -26.86 -2.65
CA ALA A 211 -29.84 -26.62 -3.79
C ALA A 211 -30.83 -25.43 -3.64
N ALA A 212 -31.15 -24.61 -4.65
CA ALA A 212 -30.96 -24.70 -6.09
C ALA A 212 -31.13 -23.31 -6.74
N ARG A 213 -30.52 -23.16 -7.92
CA ARG A 213 -30.92 -22.28 -9.05
C ARG A 213 -32.42 -22.47 -9.39
N PRO A 214 -33.11 -21.54 -10.09
CA PRO A 214 -33.15 -21.58 -11.56
C PRO A 214 -33.38 -20.16 -12.21
N PRO A 215 -33.90 -19.98 -13.45
CA PRO A 215 -33.05 -19.50 -14.56
C PRO A 215 -33.66 -18.38 -15.46
N SER A 216 -32.83 -17.93 -16.41
CA SER A 216 -33.11 -17.49 -17.80
C SER A 216 -34.33 -16.64 -18.19
N GLY A 217 -34.03 -15.61 -19.00
CA GLY A 217 -34.91 -14.97 -19.98
C GLY A 217 -34.90 -13.44 -19.85
N THR A 218 -34.71 -12.59 -20.85
CA THR A 218 -34.63 -12.76 -22.30
C THR A 218 -33.99 -11.47 -22.84
N PHE A 219 -32.99 -11.59 -23.71
CA PHE A 219 -32.47 -10.49 -24.52
C PHE A 219 -33.48 -10.17 -25.62
N ALA A 220 -33.85 -8.90 -25.77
CA ALA A 220 -34.54 -8.40 -26.95
C ALA A 220 -33.76 -7.20 -27.53
N SER A 221 -33.03 -7.55 -28.57
CA SER A 221 -32.44 -6.73 -29.62
C SER A 221 -33.43 -5.79 -30.30
N VAL A 222 -32.99 -4.57 -30.64
CA VAL A 222 -33.45 -3.89 -31.85
C VAL A 222 -32.27 -3.19 -32.52
N GLN A 223 -31.97 -3.65 -33.73
CA GLN A 223 -31.05 -3.08 -34.72
C GLN A 223 -31.78 -2.05 -35.63
N PRO A 224 -31.08 -1.35 -36.55
CA PRO A 224 -31.35 0.05 -36.88
C PRO A 224 -31.96 0.31 -38.27
N SER A 225 -32.18 1.62 -38.55
CA SER A 225 -32.32 2.29 -39.87
C SER A 225 -33.69 2.15 -40.57
N PRO A 226 -34.11 3.08 -41.48
CA PRO A 226 -33.26 3.89 -42.38
C PRO A 226 -33.68 5.36 -42.63
N ALA A 227 -32.83 6.05 -43.39
CA ALA A 227 -33.08 7.33 -44.03
C ALA A 227 -34.08 7.21 -45.21
N ALA A 228 -34.90 8.24 -45.44
CA ALA A 228 -35.07 8.92 -46.74
C ALA A 228 -36.21 9.97 -46.72
N SER A 229 -35.85 11.17 -47.18
CA SER A 229 -36.59 12.19 -47.95
C SER A 229 -38.13 12.15 -48.08
N GLY A 230 -38.76 13.31 -47.84
CA GLY A 230 -40.08 13.65 -48.35
C GLY A 230 -40.55 15.03 -47.89
N ALA A 231 -40.65 15.98 -48.81
CA ALA A 231 -41.04 17.37 -48.60
C ALA A 231 -42.54 17.55 -48.26
N ALA A 232 -42.88 18.55 -47.45
CA ALA A 232 -44.01 19.49 -47.68
C ALA A 232 -44.15 20.49 -46.51
N ALA A 233 -44.58 21.70 -46.87
CA ALA A 233 -44.61 22.92 -46.08
C ALA A 233 -45.68 22.97 -44.98
N ALA A 234 -45.41 23.71 -43.89
CA ALA A 234 -46.19 24.89 -43.47
C ALA A 234 -45.81 25.41 -42.06
N ALA A 235 -45.41 26.69 -42.04
CA ALA A 235 -45.66 27.73 -41.02
C ALA A 235 -45.22 27.52 -39.54
N ARG A 236 -44.08 28.13 -39.18
CA ARG A 236 -43.82 28.70 -37.84
C ARG A 236 -43.69 30.24 -37.95
N PRO A 237 -44.15 31.02 -36.96
CA PRO A 237 -44.12 32.50 -36.98
C PRO A 237 -42.71 33.07 -36.75
N PRO A 238 -42.48 34.37 -37.07
CA PRO A 238 -41.14 34.89 -37.37
C PRO A 238 -40.32 35.20 -36.11
N SER A 239 -39.13 34.60 -36.03
CA SER A 239 -38.06 35.08 -35.17
C SER A 239 -37.30 36.19 -35.89
N GLY A 240 -37.06 37.29 -35.16
CA GLY A 240 -36.45 38.51 -35.68
C GLY A 240 -35.12 38.29 -36.40
N THR A 241 -34.94 39.13 -37.41
CA THR A 241 -33.77 39.29 -38.26
C THR A 241 -32.51 39.55 -37.44
N PHE A 242 -31.68 38.53 -37.24
CA PHE A 242 -30.25 38.75 -36.98
C PHE A 242 -29.54 38.57 -38.31
N ALA A 243 -29.06 39.69 -38.85
CA ALA A 243 -28.27 39.73 -40.08
C ALA A 243 -27.09 38.77 -39.97
N SER A 244 -27.06 37.78 -40.86
CA SER A 244 -25.91 36.91 -41.06
C SER A 244 -24.76 37.73 -41.63
N VAL A 245 -23.88 38.22 -40.77
CA VAL A 245 -22.58 38.74 -41.18
C VAL A 245 -21.75 37.55 -41.63
N GLN A 246 -21.54 37.42 -42.94
CA GLN A 246 -20.56 36.49 -43.48
C GLN A 246 -19.17 36.81 -42.87
N PRO A 247 -18.41 35.82 -42.39
CA PRO A 247 -17.04 36.08 -41.97
C PRO A 247 -16.24 36.46 -43.21
N THR A 248 -15.82 37.73 -43.28
CA THR A 248 -14.88 38.21 -44.29
C THR A 248 -13.61 37.35 -44.25
N PRO A 249 -13.03 36.96 -45.40
CA PRO A 249 -11.74 36.29 -45.40
C PRO A 249 -10.73 37.21 -44.70
N ALA A 250 -10.01 36.64 -43.73
CA ALA A 250 -9.02 37.40 -42.96
C ALA A 250 -8.08 38.13 -43.93
N PRO A 251 -7.86 39.45 -43.75
CA PRO A 251 -6.93 40.18 -44.60
C PRO A 251 -5.56 39.51 -44.46
N ALA A 252 -4.89 39.28 -45.60
CA ALA A 252 -3.52 38.76 -45.63
C ALA A 252 -2.65 39.59 -44.68
N PRO A 253 -1.74 38.97 -43.90
CA PRO A 253 -0.95 39.69 -42.91
C PRO A 253 -0.21 40.85 -43.60
N ALA A 254 -0.39 42.05 -43.05
CA ALA A 254 0.29 43.26 -43.48
C ALA A 254 1.81 43.03 -43.54
N PRO A 255 2.53 43.73 -44.44
CA PRO A 255 3.97 43.53 -44.62
C PRO A 255 4.70 43.70 -43.28
N ASP A 256 5.75 42.90 -43.07
CA ASP A 256 6.51 42.78 -41.82
C ASP A 256 7.09 44.13 -41.37
N ASP A 257 6.26 44.94 -40.71
CA ASP A 257 6.72 46.13 -40.00
C ASP A 257 7.63 45.64 -38.86
N PRO A 258 8.89 46.09 -38.77
CA PRO A 258 9.82 45.66 -37.72
C PRO A 258 9.26 45.95 -36.31
N GLU A 259 8.40 46.97 -36.19
CA GLU A 259 7.70 47.34 -34.96
C GLU A 259 6.52 46.39 -34.63
N SER A 260 5.95 45.72 -35.63
CA SER A 260 4.93 44.67 -35.46
C SER A 260 5.57 43.33 -35.08
N GLU A 261 6.76 43.04 -35.61
CA GLU A 261 7.60 41.91 -35.19
C GLU A 261 8.11 42.12 -33.77
N ALA A 262 8.59 43.32 -33.43
CA ALA A 262 9.01 43.66 -32.07
C ALA A 262 7.88 43.48 -31.04
N ARG A 263 6.64 43.90 -31.35
CA ARG A 263 5.47 43.67 -30.47
C ARG A 263 5.02 42.22 -30.40
N ARG A 264 5.20 41.43 -31.47
CA ARG A 264 4.98 39.98 -31.47
C ARG A 264 6.02 39.29 -30.58
N ALA A 265 7.29 39.64 -30.76
CA ALA A 265 8.41 39.15 -29.95
C ALA A 265 8.28 39.55 -28.47
N GLU A 266 7.84 40.77 -28.17
CA GLU A 266 7.61 41.25 -26.80
C GLU A 266 6.46 40.50 -26.12
N ARG A 267 5.33 40.29 -26.82
CA ARG A 267 4.23 39.45 -26.30
C ARG A 267 4.67 38.01 -26.08
N GLN A 268 5.44 37.44 -27.01
CA GLN A 268 5.96 36.09 -26.90
C GLN A 268 6.98 35.98 -25.74
N ALA A 269 7.84 36.98 -25.55
CA ALA A 269 8.78 37.06 -24.44
C ALA A 269 8.05 37.22 -23.09
N ARG A 270 6.98 38.02 -23.03
CA ARG A 270 6.15 38.18 -21.84
C ARG A 270 5.41 36.88 -21.49
N LEU A 271 4.91 36.15 -22.50
CA LEU A 271 4.30 34.83 -22.32
C LEU A 271 5.34 33.78 -21.91
N ALA A 272 6.55 33.81 -22.45
CA ALA A 272 7.65 32.92 -22.05
C ALA A 272 8.08 33.18 -20.59
N ARG A 273 8.00 34.43 -20.13
CA ARG A 273 8.22 34.82 -18.72
C ARG A 273 7.03 34.52 -17.80
N HIS A 274 5.89 34.10 -18.35
CA HIS A 274 4.70 33.80 -17.55
C HIS A 274 4.94 32.54 -16.68
N PRO A 275 4.57 32.53 -15.39
CA PRO A 275 4.85 31.43 -14.46
C PRO A 275 4.41 30.04 -14.95
N TYR A 276 3.32 29.98 -15.73
CA TYR A 276 2.83 28.76 -16.35
C TYR A 276 3.80 28.17 -17.39
N MET A 277 4.36 29.00 -18.28
CA MET A 277 5.33 28.55 -19.28
C MET A 277 6.66 28.16 -18.62
N ALA A 278 7.09 28.89 -17.59
CA ALA A 278 8.27 28.51 -16.81
C ALA A 278 8.14 27.11 -16.18
N ARG A 279 6.95 26.76 -15.65
CA ARG A 279 6.66 25.42 -15.14
C ARG A 279 6.68 24.37 -16.24
N SER A 280 6.07 24.65 -17.39
CA SER A 280 6.05 23.72 -18.54
C SER A 280 7.44 23.49 -19.12
N HIS A 281 8.24 24.54 -19.30
CA HIS A 281 9.62 24.43 -19.78
C HIS A 281 10.49 23.64 -18.81
N LYS A 282 10.41 23.95 -17.51
CA LYS A 282 11.13 23.22 -16.46
C LYS A 282 10.75 21.73 -16.44
N LEU A 283 9.46 21.42 -16.62
CA LEU A 283 8.96 20.05 -16.75
C LEU A 283 9.60 19.34 -17.95
N THR A 284 9.57 19.96 -19.14
CA THR A 284 10.18 19.40 -20.35
C THR A 284 11.68 19.18 -20.20
N GLU A 285 12.40 20.14 -19.59
CA GLU A 285 13.83 20.05 -19.34
C GLU A 285 14.18 18.88 -18.42
N LEU A 286 13.45 18.71 -17.31
CA LEU A 286 13.66 17.61 -16.37
C LEU A 286 13.37 16.25 -17.01
N ILE A 287 12.32 16.14 -17.82
CA ILE A 287 12.02 14.91 -18.55
C ILE A 287 13.15 14.57 -19.53
N ALA A 288 13.65 15.57 -20.27
CA ALA A 288 14.75 15.39 -21.20
C ALA A 288 16.04 14.97 -20.47
N ARG A 289 16.35 15.61 -19.33
CA ARG A 289 17.50 15.27 -18.48
C ARG A 289 17.40 13.86 -17.91
N GLY A 290 16.24 13.48 -17.38
CA GLY A 290 15.98 12.14 -16.85
C GLY A 290 16.13 11.07 -17.94
N ARG A 291 15.60 11.30 -19.15
CA ARG A 291 15.80 10.40 -20.30
C ARG A 291 17.28 10.25 -20.67
N ALA A 292 18.02 11.36 -20.72
CA ALA A 292 19.46 11.35 -20.99
C ALA A 292 20.27 10.67 -19.87
N ALA A 293 19.77 10.68 -18.63
CA ALA A 293 20.36 9.95 -17.52
C ALA A 293 20.14 8.43 -17.65
N ILE A 294 18.93 7.99 -18.04
CA ILE A 294 18.66 6.56 -18.35
C ILE A 294 19.62 6.05 -19.43
N THR A 295 19.83 6.79 -20.52
CA THR A 295 20.71 6.36 -21.61
C THR A 295 22.18 6.26 -21.19
N ARG A 296 22.59 7.01 -20.18
CA ARG A 296 23.95 6.97 -19.61
C ARG A 296 24.11 5.90 -18.52
N GLY A 297 23.03 5.28 -18.05
CA GLY A 297 23.03 4.37 -16.91
C GLY A 297 22.97 5.06 -15.54
N ASP A 298 22.80 6.39 -15.50
CA ASP A 298 22.67 7.17 -14.27
C ASP A 298 21.22 7.12 -13.74
N PHE A 299 20.76 5.94 -13.32
CA PHE A 299 19.36 5.74 -12.93
C PHE A 299 18.94 6.58 -11.70
N GLU A 300 19.83 6.79 -10.75
CA GLU A 300 19.59 7.63 -9.56
C GLU A 300 19.20 9.07 -9.93
N ARG A 301 19.94 9.67 -10.86
CA ARG A 301 19.64 11.02 -11.36
C ARG A 301 18.30 11.03 -12.10
N ALA A 302 18.03 9.98 -12.89
CA ALA A 302 16.75 9.84 -13.58
C ALA A 302 15.57 9.79 -12.58
N TYR A 303 15.68 9.04 -11.48
CA TYR A 303 14.62 8.99 -10.46
C TYR A 303 14.39 10.34 -9.79
N GLN A 304 15.46 11.06 -9.44
CA GLN A 304 15.34 12.39 -8.85
C GLN A 304 14.61 13.36 -9.79
N ASP A 305 14.96 13.34 -11.07
CA ASP A 305 14.34 14.18 -12.09
C ASP A 305 12.87 13.85 -12.30
N PHE A 306 12.54 12.57 -12.43
CA PHE A 306 11.16 12.13 -12.60
C PHE A 306 10.31 12.34 -11.34
N ASN A 307 10.86 12.15 -10.14
CA ASN A 307 10.15 12.44 -8.89
C ASN A 307 9.92 13.95 -8.72
N HIS A 308 10.87 14.79 -9.13
CA HIS A 308 10.66 16.25 -9.14
C HIS A 308 9.51 16.62 -10.09
N VAL A 309 9.46 15.98 -11.26
CA VAL A 309 8.35 16.13 -12.19
C VAL A 309 7.02 15.68 -11.59
N LEU A 310 6.95 14.51 -10.96
CA LEU A 310 5.71 14.02 -10.33
C LEU A 310 5.28 14.88 -9.13
N GLY A 311 6.22 15.53 -8.44
CA GLY A 311 5.91 16.53 -7.42
C GLY A 311 5.27 17.80 -8.02
N LEU A 312 5.69 18.20 -9.23
CA LEU A 312 5.10 19.32 -9.96
C LEU A 312 3.80 18.93 -10.68
N ASP A 313 3.70 17.74 -11.25
CA ASP A 313 2.48 17.24 -11.92
C ASP A 313 2.25 15.76 -11.57
N PRO A 314 1.47 15.48 -10.51
CA PRO A 314 1.18 14.12 -10.07
C PRO A 314 0.39 13.29 -11.09
N LYS A 315 -0.25 13.91 -12.10
CA LYS A 315 -1.09 13.21 -13.08
C LYS A 315 -0.36 12.88 -14.37
N ASN A 316 0.94 13.19 -14.47
CA ASN A 316 1.72 12.92 -15.66
C ASN A 316 1.98 11.42 -15.85
N ARG A 317 1.16 10.79 -16.72
CA ARG A 317 1.26 9.37 -17.06
C ARG A 317 2.54 9.02 -17.80
N GLU A 318 3.06 9.93 -18.61
CA GLU A 318 4.27 9.70 -19.40
C GLU A 318 5.48 9.49 -18.48
N VAL A 319 5.64 10.37 -17.49
CA VAL A 319 6.76 10.26 -16.53
C VAL A 319 6.58 9.09 -15.59
N ALA A 320 5.35 8.77 -15.19
CA ALA A 320 5.08 7.54 -14.45
C ALA A 320 5.54 6.29 -15.23
N ALA A 321 5.28 6.23 -16.54
CA ALA A 321 5.76 5.14 -17.40
C ALA A 321 7.30 5.14 -17.51
N LEU A 322 7.91 6.31 -17.74
CA LEU A 322 9.38 6.44 -17.81
C LEU A 322 10.07 6.04 -16.50
N LEU A 323 9.45 6.30 -15.35
CA LEU A 323 9.97 5.87 -14.05
C LEU A 323 9.95 4.34 -13.90
N VAL A 324 8.88 3.68 -14.35
CA VAL A 324 8.80 2.21 -14.37
C VAL A 324 9.84 1.62 -15.31
N ASP A 325 10.02 2.21 -16.50
CA ASP A 325 11.04 1.78 -17.45
C ASP A 325 12.46 1.98 -16.91
N ALA A 326 12.72 3.12 -16.26
CA ALA A 326 13.99 3.41 -15.59
C ALA A 326 14.27 2.38 -14.49
N ARG A 327 13.24 2.05 -13.69
CA ARG A 327 13.32 1.02 -12.66
C ARG A 327 13.65 -0.35 -13.22
N ARG A 328 12.93 -0.76 -14.26
CA ARG A 328 13.19 -2.03 -14.93
C ARG A 328 14.62 -2.09 -15.47
N LYS A 329 15.10 -1.04 -16.14
CA LYS A 329 16.48 -0.99 -16.66
C LYS A 329 17.54 -0.99 -15.56
N HIS A 330 17.30 -0.29 -14.46
CA HIS A 330 18.18 -0.29 -13.31
C HIS A 330 18.25 -1.67 -12.65
N ASP A 331 17.10 -2.31 -12.43
CA ASP A 331 17.01 -3.65 -11.85
C ASP A 331 17.69 -4.68 -12.78
N LEU A 332 17.55 -4.54 -14.10
CA LEU A 332 18.28 -5.33 -15.10
C LEU A 332 19.80 -5.15 -15.01
N HIS A 333 20.27 -3.90 -14.95
CA HIS A 333 21.71 -3.61 -14.83
C HIS A 333 22.28 -4.17 -13.52
N ARG A 334 21.57 -3.97 -12.41
CA ARG A 334 21.96 -4.50 -11.10
C ARG A 334 21.95 -6.03 -11.11
N ALA A 335 20.94 -6.67 -11.70
CA ALA A 335 20.90 -8.12 -11.83
C ALA A 335 22.12 -8.65 -12.57
N GLN A 336 22.54 -7.97 -13.65
CA GLN A 336 23.75 -8.34 -14.41
C GLN A 336 25.02 -8.24 -13.54
N THR A 337 25.17 -7.15 -12.79
CA THR A 337 26.30 -6.99 -11.85
C THR A 337 26.31 -8.08 -10.77
N GLU A 338 25.15 -8.47 -10.25
CA GLU A 338 25.06 -9.56 -9.26
C GLU A 338 25.39 -10.94 -9.87
N VAL A 339 25.08 -11.18 -11.15
CA VAL A 339 25.53 -12.39 -11.86
C VAL A 339 27.06 -12.42 -11.96
N GLU A 340 27.66 -11.32 -12.39
CA GLU A 340 29.13 -11.21 -12.51
C GLU A 340 29.81 -11.40 -11.15
N ARG A 341 29.24 -10.82 -10.09
CA ARG A 341 29.69 -11.03 -8.72
C ARG A 341 29.58 -12.50 -8.29
N GLY A 342 28.48 -13.17 -8.66
CA GLY A 342 28.29 -14.60 -8.40
C GLY A 342 29.36 -15.45 -9.08
N GLN A 343 29.68 -15.15 -10.34
CA GLN A 343 30.75 -15.83 -11.09
C GLN A 343 32.12 -15.62 -10.44
N GLU A 344 32.40 -14.40 -9.98
CA GLU A 344 33.66 -14.10 -9.31
C GLU A 344 33.79 -14.84 -7.96
N MET A 345 32.70 -14.91 -7.18
CA MET A 345 32.67 -15.68 -5.94
C MET A 345 32.86 -17.18 -6.20
N GLU A 346 32.26 -17.70 -7.26
CA GLU A 346 32.43 -19.08 -7.69
C GLU A 346 33.88 -19.39 -8.07
N MET A 347 34.55 -18.51 -8.84
CA MET A 347 35.97 -18.66 -9.17
C MET A 347 36.86 -18.64 -7.92
N ARG A 348 36.45 -17.94 -6.87
CA ARG A 348 37.14 -17.93 -5.56
C ARG A 348 36.81 -19.13 -4.68
N GLY A 349 35.87 -19.98 -5.09
CA GLY A 349 35.39 -21.14 -4.33
C GLY A 349 34.35 -20.83 -3.25
N ASP A 350 33.86 -19.59 -3.17
CA ASP A 350 32.77 -19.22 -2.26
C ASP A 350 31.40 -19.52 -2.90
N PHE A 351 31.04 -20.80 -2.91
CA PHE A 351 29.80 -21.28 -3.49
C PHE A 351 28.55 -20.74 -2.78
N ALA A 352 28.59 -20.53 -1.45
CA ALA A 352 27.45 -20.02 -0.71
C ALA A 352 27.19 -18.53 -1.02
N GLY A 353 28.25 -17.73 -1.12
CA GLY A 353 28.19 -16.35 -1.60
C GLY A 353 27.68 -16.28 -3.04
N ALA A 354 28.25 -17.10 -3.93
CA ALA A 354 27.87 -17.16 -5.33
C ALA A 354 26.38 -17.45 -5.53
N GLN A 355 25.86 -18.46 -4.83
CA GLN A 355 24.45 -18.81 -4.90
C GLN A 355 23.55 -17.66 -4.44
N SER A 356 23.93 -16.96 -3.37
CA SER A 356 23.17 -15.82 -2.85
C SER A 356 23.13 -14.67 -3.86
N ALA A 357 24.24 -14.40 -4.54
CA ALA A 357 24.32 -13.39 -5.60
C ALA A 357 23.45 -13.77 -6.81
N TYR A 358 23.50 -15.02 -7.26
CA TYR A 358 22.63 -15.49 -8.35
C TYR A 358 21.15 -15.46 -7.98
N LYS A 359 20.77 -15.83 -6.74
CA LYS A 359 19.39 -15.71 -6.26
C LYS A 359 18.91 -14.25 -6.27
N LEU A 360 19.76 -13.32 -5.83
CA LEU A 360 19.46 -11.89 -5.90
C LEU A 360 19.27 -11.44 -7.35
N ALA A 361 20.13 -11.86 -8.27
CA ALA A 361 19.97 -11.56 -9.69
C ALA A 361 18.63 -12.06 -10.25
N VAL A 362 18.19 -13.28 -9.88
CA VAL A 362 16.88 -13.82 -10.28
C VAL A 362 15.72 -13.00 -9.70
N SER A 363 15.83 -12.53 -8.46
CA SER A 363 14.80 -11.68 -7.84
C SER A 363 14.68 -10.29 -8.47
N LEU A 364 15.79 -9.75 -8.98
CA LEU A 364 15.83 -8.45 -9.66
C LEU A 364 15.38 -8.60 -11.12
N ASN A 365 15.76 -9.69 -11.77
CA ASN A 365 15.40 -10.02 -13.13
C ASN A 365 14.94 -11.49 -13.25
N GLY A 366 13.64 -11.69 -13.14
CA GLY A 366 13.01 -13.01 -13.29
C GLY A 366 13.07 -13.58 -14.71
N ASP A 367 13.54 -12.81 -15.70
CA ASP A 367 13.66 -13.23 -17.11
C ASP A 367 15.08 -13.68 -17.48
N ASN A 368 16.01 -13.79 -16.52
CA ASN A 368 17.36 -14.31 -16.76
C ASN A 368 17.44 -15.83 -16.50
N PRO A 369 17.44 -16.68 -17.56
CA PRO A 369 17.52 -18.13 -17.39
C PRO A 369 18.87 -18.60 -16.83
N GLU A 370 19.95 -17.89 -17.16
CA GLU A 370 21.30 -18.28 -16.77
C GLU A 370 21.50 -18.09 -15.27
N ALA A 371 21.05 -16.96 -14.71
CA ALA A 371 21.09 -16.72 -13.27
C ALA A 371 20.28 -17.77 -12.49
N ALA A 372 19.10 -18.15 -13.00
CA ALA A 372 18.26 -19.19 -12.39
C ALA A 372 18.91 -20.57 -12.43
N TYR A 373 19.53 -20.92 -13.56
CA TYR A 373 20.29 -22.16 -13.73
C TYR A 373 21.48 -22.23 -12.77
N GLN A 374 22.31 -21.18 -12.71
CA GLN A 374 23.50 -21.16 -11.85
C GLN A 374 23.13 -21.21 -10.36
N ALA A 375 22.09 -20.46 -9.95
CA ALA A 375 21.58 -20.52 -8.57
C ALA A 375 21.09 -21.92 -8.18
N ALA A 376 20.40 -22.61 -9.09
CA ALA A 376 19.91 -23.97 -8.86
C ALA A 376 21.05 -25.01 -8.85
N ARG A 377 22.02 -24.88 -9.76
CA ARG A 377 23.17 -25.79 -9.84
C ARG A 377 23.98 -25.75 -8.55
N ILE A 378 24.37 -24.56 -8.11
CA ILE A 378 25.14 -24.38 -6.88
C ILE A 378 24.30 -24.76 -5.65
N GLY A 379 23.00 -24.41 -5.63
CA GLY A 379 22.12 -24.78 -4.53
C GLY A 379 21.98 -26.28 -4.32
N ARG A 380 21.99 -27.05 -5.42
CA ARG A 380 22.02 -28.50 -5.36
C ARG A 380 23.35 -29.02 -4.80
N GLU A 381 24.48 -28.49 -5.26
CA GLU A 381 25.81 -28.87 -4.77
C GLU A 381 25.96 -28.59 -3.26
N LEU A 382 25.38 -27.50 -2.78
CA LEU A 382 25.33 -27.13 -1.37
C LEU A 382 24.26 -27.87 -0.56
N ASN A 383 23.52 -28.79 -1.18
CA ASN A 383 22.43 -29.57 -0.56
C ASN A 383 21.42 -28.68 0.19
N GLN A 384 21.06 -27.55 -0.40
CA GLN A 384 20.01 -26.66 0.12
C GLN A 384 18.61 -27.24 -0.09
N ASP A 385 17.58 -26.50 0.33
CA ASP A 385 16.19 -26.92 0.22
C ASP A 385 15.85 -27.41 -1.21
N PRO A 386 15.50 -28.71 -1.37
CA PRO A 386 15.20 -29.29 -2.67
C PRO A 386 14.02 -28.60 -3.39
N GLN A 387 13.08 -28.00 -2.65
CA GLN A 387 11.94 -27.30 -3.25
C GLN A 387 12.35 -25.95 -3.84
N GLU A 388 13.22 -25.20 -3.16
CA GLU A 388 13.73 -23.92 -3.65
C GLU A 388 14.60 -24.14 -4.90
N VAL A 389 15.51 -25.12 -4.83
CA VAL A 389 16.37 -25.49 -5.96
C VAL A 389 15.53 -25.97 -7.15
N ARG A 390 14.45 -26.72 -6.90
CA ARG A 390 13.50 -27.13 -7.94
C ARG A 390 12.82 -25.94 -8.60
N ALA A 391 12.35 -24.97 -7.82
CA ALA A 391 11.69 -23.78 -8.37
C ALA A 391 12.62 -22.98 -9.27
N LEU A 392 13.89 -22.82 -8.87
CA LEU A 392 14.92 -22.15 -9.67
C LEU A 392 15.24 -22.92 -10.96
N ALA A 393 15.42 -24.24 -10.88
CA ALA A 393 15.68 -25.08 -12.04
C ALA A 393 14.49 -25.09 -13.03
N GLN A 394 13.27 -25.17 -12.50
CA GLN A 394 12.04 -25.11 -13.28
C GLN A 394 11.94 -23.77 -14.03
N ARG A 395 12.25 -22.66 -13.37
CA ARG A 395 12.25 -21.33 -13.98
C ARG A 395 13.23 -21.23 -15.16
N ALA A 396 14.43 -21.80 -15.02
CA ALA A 396 15.41 -21.82 -16.11
C ALA A 396 14.88 -22.58 -17.34
N VAL A 397 14.20 -23.72 -17.12
CA VAL A 397 13.56 -24.51 -18.18
C VAL A 397 12.39 -23.77 -18.82
N GLU A 398 11.54 -23.10 -18.04
CA GLU A 398 10.41 -22.30 -18.58
C GLU A 398 10.89 -21.16 -19.48
N LEU A 399 11.98 -20.50 -19.10
CA LEU A 399 12.55 -19.39 -19.86
C LEU A 399 13.24 -19.88 -21.14
N LYS A 400 13.94 -21.02 -21.10
CA LYS A 400 14.58 -21.63 -22.28
C LYS A 400 14.43 -23.16 -22.27
N PRO A 401 13.32 -23.70 -22.84
CA PRO A 401 13.04 -25.14 -22.82
C PRO A 401 14.01 -26.00 -23.63
N GLY A 402 14.71 -25.41 -24.61
CA GLY A 402 15.58 -26.11 -25.55
C GLY A 402 17.02 -26.32 -25.09
N ARG A 403 17.39 -25.92 -23.86
CA ARG A 403 18.72 -26.15 -23.31
C ARG A 403 18.77 -27.49 -22.56
N VAL A 404 19.62 -28.39 -23.04
CA VAL A 404 19.82 -29.73 -22.48
C VAL A 404 20.26 -29.64 -21.02
N GLU A 405 21.14 -28.70 -20.70
CA GLU A 405 21.71 -28.52 -19.37
C GLU A 405 20.65 -28.12 -18.33
N TYR A 406 19.66 -27.32 -18.75
CA TYR A 406 18.59 -26.86 -17.87
C TYR A 406 17.60 -28.00 -17.57
N GLN A 407 17.24 -28.76 -18.61
CA GLN A 407 16.38 -29.95 -18.48
C GLN A 407 17.05 -31.03 -17.63
N LEU A 408 18.35 -31.27 -17.83
CA LEU A 408 19.14 -32.22 -17.07
C LEU A 408 19.21 -31.82 -15.59
N LEU A 409 19.49 -30.55 -15.30
CA LEU A 409 19.54 -30.04 -13.92
C LEU A 409 18.19 -30.25 -13.21
N LEU A 410 17.09 -29.87 -13.85
CA LEU A 410 15.75 -30.07 -13.30
C LEU A 410 15.45 -31.55 -13.05
N ALA A 411 15.78 -32.44 -13.99
CA ALA A 411 15.59 -33.87 -13.84
C ALA A 411 16.38 -34.44 -12.65
N GLN A 412 17.64 -34.03 -12.49
CA GLN A 412 18.49 -34.40 -11.36
C GLN A 412 17.92 -33.89 -10.02
N VAL A 413 17.45 -32.64 -9.97
CA VAL A 413 16.81 -32.07 -8.76
C VAL A 413 15.52 -32.80 -8.40
N LEU A 414 14.71 -33.16 -9.40
CA LEU A 414 13.49 -33.96 -9.20
C LEU A 414 13.79 -35.37 -8.68
N LEU A 415 14.92 -35.98 -9.08
CA LEU A 415 15.36 -37.25 -8.50
C LEU A 415 15.71 -37.13 -7.03
N VAL A 416 16.46 -36.08 -6.65
CA VAL A 416 16.79 -35.81 -5.24
C VAL A 416 15.52 -35.55 -4.43
N ALA A 417 14.54 -34.86 -5.01
CA ALA A 417 13.23 -34.63 -4.41
C ALA A 417 12.30 -35.88 -4.42
N GLY A 418 12.76 -37.03 -4.89
CA GLY A 418 11.99 -38.28 -4.94
C GLY A 418 10.92 -38.36 -6.03
N GLN A 419 10.81 -37.35 -6.89
CA GLN A 419 9.78 -37.24 -7.94
C GLN A 419 10.20 -37.96 -9.22
N LYS A 420 10.44 -39.28 -9.11
CA LYS A 420 10.99 -40.14 -10.18
C LYS A 420 10.21 -40.08 -11.50
N LYS A 421 8.87 -39.98 -11.44
CA LYS A 421 8.01 -39.92 -12.64
C LYS A 421 8.26 -38.65 -13.45
N GLN A 422 8.32 -37.49 -12.78
CA GLN A 422 8.59 -36.21 -13.44
C GLN A 422 10.05 -36.15 -13.92
N ALA A 423 10.99 -36.63 -13.09
CA ALA A 423 12.39 -36.72 -13.48
C ALA A 423 12.58 -37.53 -14.78
N LYS A 424 11.89 -38.67 -14.90
CA LYS A 424 11.92 -39.49 -16.13
C LYS A 424 11.48 -38.70 -17.36
N HIS A 425 10.38 -37.93 -17.27
CA HIS A 425 9.90 -37.11 -18.38
C HIS A 425 10.96 -36.09 -18.83
N HIS A 426 11.60 -35.39 -17.89
CA HIS A 426 12.66 -34.44 -18.23
C HIS A 426 13.92 -35.11 -18.79
N PHE A 427 14.29 -36.32 -18.33
CA PHE A 427 15.37 -37.08 -18.96
C PHE A 427 15.01 -37.59 -20.37
N GLU A 428 13.74 -37.92 -20.63
CA GLU A 428 13.26 -38.23 -21.99
C GLU A 428 13.41 -37.01 -22.90
N GLU A 429 13.08 -35.81 -22.40
CA GLU A 429 13.30 -34.54 -23.12
C GLU A 429 14.80 -34.23 -23.34
N VAL A 430 15.66 -34.51 -22.37
CA VAL A 430 17.13 -34.40 -22.53
C VAL A 430 17.61 -35.25 -23.70
N VAL A 431 17.21 -36.52 -23.76
CA VAL A 431 17.59 -37.44 -24.84
C VAL A 431 16.92 -37.08 -26.17
N ARG A 432 15.74 -36.45 -26.14
CA ARG A 432 15.09 -35.91 -27.34
C ARG A 432 15.85 -34.73 -27.93
N LEU A 433 16.38 -33.85 -27.08
CA LEU A 433 17.17 -32.68 -27.49
C LEU A 433 18.61 -33.05 -27.90
N ASP A 434 19.24 -33.96 -27.16
CA ASP A 434 20.56 -34.50 -27.46
C ASP A 434 20.56 -36.04 -27.33
N PRO A 435 20.38 -36.75 -28.46
CA PRO A 435 20.34 -38.21 -28.49
C PRO A 435 21.62 -38.90 -28.01
N ASP A 436 22.76 -38.22 -28.06
CA ASP A 436 24.06 -38.77 -27.65
C ASP A 436 24.42 -38.41 -26.20
N HIS A 437 23.52 -37.74 -25.48
CA HIS A 437 23.74 -37.34 -24.10
C HIS A 437 23.89 -38.55 -23.15
N ALA A 438 25.14 -38.88 -22.80
CA ALA A 438 25.48 -40.08 -22.03
C ALA A 438 24.78 -40.15 -20.67
N GLU A 439 24.73 -39.01 -19.94
CA GLU A 439 24.14 -38.95 -18.60
C GLU A 439 22.63 -39.16 -18.62
N GLY A 440 21.93 -38.51 -19.56
CA GLY A 440 20.48 -38.62 -19.73
C GLY A 440 20.07 -40.06 -20.06
N ARG A 441 20.80 -40.73 -20.96
CA ARG A 441 20.56 -42.13 -21.32
C ARG A 441 20.82 -43.08 -20.15
N ALA A 442 21.90 -42.86 -19.41
CA ALA A 442 22.22 -43.65 -18.22
C ALA A 442 21.15 -43.51 -17.14
N ALA A 443 20.69 -42.27 -16.89
CA ALA A 443 19.62 -41.97 -15.94
C ALA A 443 18.27 -42.62 -16.34
N LEU A 444 17.88 -42.54 -17.63
CA LEU A 444 16.69 -43.21 -18.13
C LEU A 444 16.76 -44.72 -18.00
N LYS A 445 17.92 -45.33 -18.34
CA LYS A 445 18.12 -46.76 -18.14
C LYS A 445 17.87 -47.11 -16.68
N LYS A 446 18.56 -46.43 -15.75
CA LYS A 446 18.41 -46.66 -14.30
C LYS A 446 16.95 -46.52 -13.85
N LEU A 447 16.23 -45.49 -14.28
CA LEU A 447 14.83 -45.27 -13.92
C LEU A 447 13.86 -46.28 -14.56
N ARG A 448 14.19 -46.81 -15.73
CA ARG A 448 13.41 -47.87 -16.39
C ARG A 448 13.51 -49.19 -15.63
N TRP A 449 14.60 -49.46 -14.92
CA TRP A 449 14.78 -50.70 -14.15
C TRP A 449 14.31 -50.61 -12.68
N THR A 450 13.99 -49.41 -12.18
CA THR A 450 13.35 -49.25 -10.87
C THR A 450 11.84 -49.45 -10.98
N PHE A 451 11.40 -50.69 -11.22
CA PHE A 451 10.02 -51.11 -11.03
C PHE A 451 9.86 -51.59 -9.58
N SER A 452 9.20 -50.80 -8.74
CA SER A 452 8.53 -51.26 -7.53
C SER A 452 7.37 -50.34 -7.22
#